data_AF-A0AAN2K4Z2-F1
#
_entry.id   AF-A0AAN2K4Z2-F1
#
_cell.length_a   1.000
_cell.length_b   1.000
_cell.length_c   1.000
_cell.angle_alpha   90.00
_cell.angle_beta   90.00
_cell.angle_gamma   90.00
#
_symmetry.space_group_name_H-M   'P 1'
#
loop_
_entity.id
_entity.type
_entity.pdbx_description
1 polymer ?
#
loop_
_entity_poly.entity_id
_entity_poly.type
_entity_poly.pdbx_seq_one_letter_code
_entity_poly.pdbx_strand_id
1 'polypeptide(L)'
;MINLLPSTQETINLIDHHFLQQMPHGAFFLNIARGAQVVEEDLLAALNSGQLKAAALDVFQVEPLPEAHPLWSHPRVTITPHNAAVTLIDEAIDYIARAITQDQAGEPPQGRVDRQRGY
;
A
#
# COMPACT_ATOMS: atom_id res chain seq x y z
N MET A 1 12.19 -1.91 3.83
CA MET A 1 11.12 -2.70 3.21
C MET A 1 10.20 -1.74 2.48
N ILE A 2 9.82 -2.06 1.24
CA ILE A 2 8.86 -1.28 0.45
C ILE A 2 7.69 -2.20 0.12
N ASN A 3 6.48 -1.80 0.47
CA ASN A 3 5.26 -2.55 0.17
C ASN A 3 4.58 -2.01 -1.08
N LEU A 4 4.34 -2.91 -2.04
CA LEU A 4 3.66 -2.69 -3.32
C LEU A 4 2.67 -3.83 -3.63
N LEU A 5 2.26 -4.61 -2.62
CA LEU A 5 1.38 -5.75 -2.82
C LEU A 5 -0.07 -5.31 -3.13
N PRO A 6 -0.82 -6.08 -3.93
CA PRO A 6 -2.27 -5.87 -4.07
C PRO A 6 -3.00 -6.18 -2.76
N SER A 7 -4.13 -5.54 -2.50
CA SER A 7 -5.01 -5.90 -1.37
C SER A 7 -5.87 -7.10 -1.75
N THR A 8 -5.45 -8.27 -1.30
CA THR A 8 -6.20 -9.53 -1.36
C THR A 8 -6.43 -10.08 0.04
N GLN A 9 -7.29 -11.10 0.17
CA GLN A 9 -7.57 -11.76 1.45
C GLN A 9 -6.30 -12.29 2.14
N GLU A 10 -5.32 -12.73 1.35
CA GLU A 10 -4.03 -13.26 1.82
C GLU A 10 -3.06 -12.16 2.29
N THR A 11 -3.31 -10.90 1.93
CA THR A 11 -2.42 -9.78 2.26
C THR A 11 -2.96 -8.91 3.39
N ILE A 12 -4.22 -9.09 3.80
CA ILE A 12 -4.80 -8.36 4.93
C ILE A 12 -4.00 -8.70 6.20
N ASN A 13 -3.59 -7.67 6.93
CA ASN A 13 -2.78 -7.77 8.14
C ASN A 13 -1.48 -8.58 7.97
N LEU A 14 -0.97 -8.73 6.74
CA LEU A 14 0.27 -9.46 6.47
C LEU A 14 1.48 -8.85 7.19
N ILE A 15 1.47 -7.54 7.37
CA ILE A 15 2.53 -6.78 8.04
C ILE A 15 2.07 -6.56 9.48
N ASP A 16 2.20 -7.62 10.27
CA ASP A 16 1.92 -7.69 11.71
C ASP A 16 3.21 -7.63 12.55
N HIS A 17 3.09 -7.75 13.86
CA HIS A 17 4.23 -7.81 14.78
C HIS A 17 5.24 -8.90 14.39
N HIS A 18 4.78 -10.09 13.98
CA HIS A 18 5.67 -11.19 13.62
C HIS A 18 6.52 -10.86 12.39
N PHE A 19 5.90 -10.30 11.35
CA PHE A 19 6.60 -9.83 10.16
C PHE A 19 7.65 -8.77 10.51
N LEU A 20 7.26 -7.76 11.30
CA LEU A 20 8.12 -6.63 11.65
C LEU A 20 9.34 -7.05 12.50
N GLN A 21 9.20 -8.06 13.36
CA GLN A 21 10.32 -8.60 14.15
C GLN A 21 11.35 -9.35 13.31
N GLN A 22 10.97 -9.87 12.14
CA GLN A 22 11.92 -10.52 11.23
C GLN A 22 12.76 -9.52 10.43
N MET A 23 12.38 -8.24 10.43
CA MET A 23 13.18 -7.21 9.76
C MET A 23 14.49 -6.96 10.54
N PRO A 24 15.57 -6.53 9.86
CA PRO A 24 16.76 -6.06 10.56
C PRO A 24 16.43 -4.93 11.53
N HIS A 25 17.03 -4.95 12.72
CA HIS A 25 16.85 -3.88 13.70
C HIS A 25 17.27 -2.53 13.13
N GLY A 26 16.45 -1.49 13.33
CA GLY A 26 16.68 -0.16 12.75
C GLY A 26 16.35 -0.05 11.25
N ALA A 27 15.54 -0.97 10.71
CA ALA A 27 15.10 -0.92 9.33
C ALA A 27 14.10 0.24 9.07
N PHE A 28 13.97 0.60 7.79
CA PHE A 28 12.96 1.54 7.31
C PHE A 28 11.79 0.80 6.65
N PHE A 29 10.59 1.33 6.81
CA PHE A 29 9.36 0.80 6.20
C PHE A 29 8.69 1.87 5.31
N LEU A 30 8.30 1.49 4.10
CA LEU A 30 7.56 2.36 3.17
C LEU A 30 6.32 1.61 2.70
N ASN A 31 5.13 2.16 2.96
CA ASN A 31 3.87 1.60 2.47
C ASN A 31 3.21 2.55 1.46
N ILE A 32 3.24 2.15 0.19
CA ILE A 32 2.56 2.82 -0.93
C ILE A 32 1.60 1.86 -1.64
N ALA A 33 1.13 0.84 -0.91
CA ALA A 33 0.25 -0.22 -1.40
C ALA A 33 -1.19 -0.01 -0.90
N ARG A 34 -1.60 -0.74 0.16
CA ARG A 34 -2.91 -0.59 0.79
C ARG A 34 -2.76 -0.63 2.31
N GLY A 35 -3.57 0.16 3.02
CA GLY A 35 -3.48 0.27 4.48
C GLY A 35 -3.91 -1.00 5.22
N ALA A 36 -4.90 -1.73 4.69
CA ALA A 36 -5.40 -3.00 5.25
C ALA A 36 -4.33 -4.10 5.37
N GLN A 37 -3.16 -3.93 4.75
CA GLN A 37 -2.06 -4.88 4.83
C GLN A 37 -1.21 -4.72 6.09
N VAL A 38 -1.35 -3.61 6.82
CA VAL A 38 -0.53 -3.26 7.98
C VAL A 38 -1.39 -3.24 9.22
N VAL A 39 -0.96 -3.93 10.27
CA VAL A 39 -1.52 -3.76 11.62
C VAL A 39 -0.88 -2.51 12.23
N GLU A 40 -1.62 -1.40 12.26
CA GLU A 40 -1.06 -0.08 12.62
C GLU A 40 -0.56 -0.01 14.07
N GLU A 41 -1.19 -0.75 14.99
CA GLU A 41 -0.74 -0.87 16.38
C GLU A 41 0.63 -1.55 16.49
N ASP A 42 0.85 -2.61 15.71
CA ASP A 42 2.12 -3.34 15.66
C ASP A 42 3.22 -2.49 15.02
N LEU A 43 2.87 -1.71 13.98
CA LEU A 43 3.77 -0.74 13.38
C LEU A 43 4.24 0.31 14.41
N LEU A 44 3.31 0.86 15.19
CA LEU A 44 3.62 1.80 16.27
C LEU A 44 4.53 1.17 17.32
N ALA A 45 4.26 -0.07 17.73
CA ALA A 45 5.11 -0.80 18.68
C ALA A 45 6.53 -1.05 18.13
N ALA A 46 6.65 -1.45 16.86
CA ALA A 46 7.93 -1.66 16.20
C ALA A 46 8.73 -0.36 16.05
N LEU A 47 8.05 0.75 15.75
CA LEU A 47 8.67 2.06 15.80
C LEU A 47 9.14 2.36 17.23
N ASN A 48 8.24 2.39 18.21
CA ASN A 48 8.55 2.75 19.60
C ASN A 48 9.72 1.96 20.20
N SER A 49 9.79 0.66 19.95
CA SER A 49 10.89 -0.22 20.43
C SER A 49 12.23 0.00 19.72
N GLY A 50 12.27 0.73 18.60
CA GLY A 50 13.46 0.90 17.78
C GLY A 50 13.68 -0.22 16.76
N GLN A 51 12.82 -1.24 16.74
CA GLN A 51 12.83 -2.28 15.72
C GLN A 51 12.77 -1.67 14.31
N LEU A 52 11.93 -0.64 14.13
CA LEU A 52 11.97 0.24 12.98
C LEU A 52 12.60 1.60 13.34
N LYS A 53 13.48 2.06 12.45
CA LYS A 53 14.07 3.39 12.53
C LYS A 53 13.11 4.48 12.07
N ALA A 54 12.31 4.23 11.03
CA ALA A 54 11.26 5.14 10.58
C ALA A 54 10.29 4.45 9.60
N ALA A 55 9.11 5.06 9.43
CA ALA A 55 8.12 4.65 8.45
C ALA A 55 7.65 5.83 7.59
N ALA A 56 7.44 5.58 6.30
CA ALA A 56 6.73 6.48 5.39
C ALA A 56 5.47 5.79 4.89
N LEU A 57 4.32 6.43 5.03
CA LEU A 57 3.00 5.83 4.84
C LEU A 57 2.16 6.72 3.93
N ASP A 58 1.69 6.18 2.82
CA ASP A 58 0.74 6.84 1.93
C ASP A 58 -0.71 6.36 2.15
N VAL A 59 -0.89 5.20 2.77
CA VAL A 59 -2.18 4.49 2.87
C VAL A 59 -2.42 3.99 4.29
N PHE A 60 -3.69 3.95 4.70
CA PHE A 60 -4.14 3.65 6.07
C PHE A 60 -5.33 2.70 6.09
N GLN A 61 -5.58 2.02 7.20
CA GLN A 61 -6.75 1.13 7.32
C GLN A 61 -8.06 1.91 7.17
N VAL A 62 -8.09 3.12 7.70
CA VAL A 62 -9.21 4.06 7.58
C VAL A 62 -8.69 5.33 6.91
N GLU A 63 -9.36 5.72 5.82
CA GLU A 63 -9.02 6.90 5.04
C GLU A 63 -10.24 7.83 4.90
N PRO A 64 -10.10 9.14 5.16
CA PRO A 64 -8.89 9.83 5.63
C PRO A 64 -8.44 9.35 7.01
N LEU A 65 -7.13 9.37 7.26
CA LEU A 65 -6.58 8.98 8.56
C LEU A 65 -7.19 9.87 9.65
N PRO A 66 -7.87 9.31 10.67
CA PRO A 66 -8.51 10.11 11.71
C PRO A 66 -7.55 11.12 12.35
N GLU A 67 -8.01 12.34 12.61
CA GLU A 67 -7.16 13.43 13.12
C GLU A 67 -6.48 13.10 14.46
N ALA A 68 -7.15 12.31 15.31
CA ALA A 68 -6.63 11.87 16.59
C ALA A 68 -5.66 10.67 16.48
N HIS A 69 -5.38 10.17 15.29
CA HIS A 69 -4.57 8.96 15.11
C HIS A 69 -3.10 9.21 15.49
N PRO A 70 -2.47 8.34 16.30
CA PRO A 70 -1.12 8.57 16.83
C PRO A 70 -0.02 8.67 15.76
N LEU A 71 -0.24 8.07 14.57
CA LEU A 71 0.70 8.18 13.45
C LEU A 71 0.98 9.63 13.04
N TRP A 72 0.00 10.55 13.18
CA TRP A 72 0.18 11.97 12.87
C TRP A 72 1.29 12.63 13.70
N SER A 73 1.35 12.29 14.99
CA SER A 73 2.29 12.89 15.94
C SER A 73 3.59 12.09 16.12
N HIS A 74 3.68 10.90 15.55
CA HIS A 74 4.80 10.00 15.81
C HIS A 74 6.09 10.53 15.15
N PRO A 75 7.19 10.77 15.90
CA PRO A 75 8.35 11.55 15.42
C PRO A 75 9.18 10.85 14.33
N ARG A 76 8.91 9.57 14.07
CA ARG A 76 9.59 8.75 13.05
C ARG A 76 8.65 8.30 11.93
N VAL A 77 7.49 8.94 11.81
CA VAL A 77 6.50 8.66 10.76
C VAL A 77 6.42 9.84 9.82
N THR A 78 6.36 9.58 8.52
CA THR A 78 6.03 10.55 7.47
C THR A 78 4.78 10.09 6.75
N ILE A 79 3.81 10.99 6.56
CA ILE A 79 2.50 10.68 5.98
C ILE A 79 2.32 11.45 4.68
N THR A 80 1.79 10.76 3.67
CA THR A 80 1.20 11.36 2.47
C THR A 80 -0.25 10.89 2.32
N PRO A 81 -1.16 11.71 1.78
CA PRO A 81 -2.60 11.43 1.81
C PRO A 81 -3.05 10.62 0.57
N HIS A 82 -2.62 9.36 0.46
CA HIS A 82 -2.96 8.44 -0.62
C HIS A 82 -2.75 9.05 -2.01
N ASN A 83 -1.58 9.64 -2.22
CA ASN A 83 -1.23 10.34 -3.45
C ASN A 83 0.17 9.98 -3.98
N ALA A 84 0.74 8.85 -3.55
CA ALA A 84 2.03 8.36 -4.06
C ALA A 84 2.02 8.10 -5.58
N ALA A 85 0.88 7.67 -6.12
CA ALA A 85 0.67 7.50 -7.55
C ALA A 85 -0.79 7.79 -7.92
N VAL A 86 -1.06 9.02 -8.36
CA VAL A 86 -2.38 9.41 -8.88
C VAL A 86 -2.52 9.02 -10.35
N THR A 87 -3.72 8.62 -10.75
CA THR A 87 -4.01 8.31 -12.15
C THR A 87 -3.90 9.57 -13.00
N LEU A 88 -3.04 9.51 -14.03
CA LEU A 88 -2.96 10.53 -15.07
C LEU A 88 -4.09 10.30 -16.07
N ILE A 89 -5.00 11.26 -16.16
CA ILE A 89 -6.27 11.10 -16.89
C ILE A 89 -6.03 10.83 -18.39
N ASP A 90 -5.15 11.60 -19.02
CA ASP A 90 -4.87 11.45 -20.46
C ASP A 90 -4.27 10.07 -20.77
N GLU A 91 -3.32 9.60 -19.95
CA GLU A 91 -2.73 8.27 -20.11
C GLU A 91 -3.74 7.14 -19.87
N ALA A 92 -4.66 7.32 -18.91
CA ALA A 92 -5.72 6.36 -18.65
C ALA A 92 -6.71 6.28 -19.82
N ILE A 93 -7.06 7.41 -20.43
CA ILE A 93 -7.90 7.45 -21.64
C ILE A 93 -7.23 6.69 -22.77
N ASP A 94 -5.95 6.95 -23.03
CA ASP A 94 -5.17 6.26 -24.06
C ASP A 94 -5.09 4.74 -23.81
N TYR A 95 -4.89 4.35 -22.55
CA TYR A 95 -4.84 2.95 -22.14
C TYR A 95 -6.19 2.25 -22.38
N ILE A 96 -7.30 2.85 -21.96
CA ILE A 96 -8.66 2.29 -22.12
C ILE A 96 -9.05 2.23 -23.59
N ALA A 97 -8.83 3.30 -24.37
CA ALA A 97 -9.14 3.34 -25.80
C ALA A 97 -8.41 2.23 -26.55
N ARG A 98 -7.12 2.02 -26.24
CA ARG A 98 -6.32 0.93 -26.82
C ARG A 98 -6.88 -0.44 -26.46
N ALA A 99 -7.26 -0.65 -25.19
CA ALA A 99 -7.83 -1.92 -24.74
C ALA A 99 -9.16 -2.23 -25.46
N ILE A 100 -10.00 -1.22 -25.71
CA ILE A 100 -11.24 -1.37 -26.48
C ILE A 100 -10.94 -1.77 -27.93
N THR A 101 -9.98 -1.12 -28.59
CA THR A 101 -9.59 -1.47 -29.97
C THR A 101 -9.05 -2.89 -30.07
N GLN A 102 -8.23 -3.33 -29.10
CA GLN A 102 -7.72 -4.70 -29.04
C GLN A 102 -8.86 -5.72 -28.91
N ASP A 103 -9.77 -5.50 -27.96
CA ASP A 103 -10.91 -6.38 -27.73
C ASP A 103 -11.81 -6.51 -28.98
N GLN A 104 -12.09 -5.39 -29.66
CA GLN A 104 -12.85 -5.37 -30.92
C GLN A 104 -12.17 -6.12 -32.07
N ALA A 105 -10.83 -6.19 -32.06
CA ALA A 105 -10.05 -6.95 -33.03
C ALA A 105 -9.93 -8.45 -32.66
N GLY A 106 -10.48 -8.88 -31.53
CA GLY A 106 -10.31 -10.23 -31.00
C GLY A 106 -8.95 -10.47 -30.33
N GLU A 107 -8.20 -9.40 -30.06
CA GLU A 107 -6.93 -9.45 -29.34
C GLU A 107 -7.18 -9.22 -27.84
N PRO A 108 -6.66 -10.07 -26.94
CA PRO A 108 -6.88 -9.89 -25.51
C PRO A 108 -6.13 -8.65 -25.01
N PRO A 109 -6.81 -7.69 -24.36
CA PRO A 109 -6.14 -6.53 -23.80
C PRO A 109 -5.20 -6.91 -22.65
N GLN A 110 -4.15 -6.11 -22.45
CA GLN A 110 -3.22 -6.27 -21.32
C GLN A 110 -3.87 -5.82 -20.00
N GLY A 111 -3.28 -6.19 -18.86
CA GLY A 111 -3.72 -5.73 -17.53
C GLY A 111 -5.02 -6.36 -17.02
N ARG A 112 -5.41 -7.52 -17.54
CA ARG A 112 -6.59 -8.26 -17.06
C ARG A 112 -6.35 -8.80 -15.65
N VAL A 113 -7.29 -8.51 -14.75
CA VAL A 113 -7.34 -9.06 -13.39
C VAL A 113 -7.79 -10.52 -13.42
N ASP A 114 -7.09 -11.38 -12.68
CA ASP A 114 -7.57 -12.72 -12.39
C ASP A 114 -8.50 -12.67 -11.16
N ARG A 115 -9.79 -12.90 -11.39
CA ARG A 115 -10.82 -12.84 -10.33
C ARG A 115 -10.72 -13.97 -9.32
N GLN A 116 -10.15 -15.12 -9.68
CA GLN A 116 -9.92 -16.22 -8.74
C GLN A 116 -8.72 -15.93 -7.86
N ARG A 117 -7.68 -15.33 -8.44
CA ARG A 117 -6.46 -14.93 -7.72
C ARG A 117 -6.63 -13.64 -6.90
N GLY A 118 -7.56 -12.76 -7.30
CA GLY A 118 -7.87 -11.51 -6.62
C GLY A 118 -7.05 -10.29 -7.08
N TYR A 119 -6.21 -10.43 -8.11
CA TYR A 119 -5.43 -9.36 -8.73
C TYR A 119 -4.92 -9.71 -10.13
#